data_AF-A0A7K6B2I1-F1
#
_entry.id   AF-A0A7K6B2I1-F1
#
_cell.length_a   1.000
_cell.length_b   1.000
_cell.length_c   1.000
_cell.angle_alpha   90.00
_cell.angle_beta   90.00
_cell.angle_gamma   90.00
#
_symmetry.space_group_name_H-M   'P 1'
#
loop_
_entity.id
_entity.type
_entity.pdbx_description
1 polymer ?
#
loop_
_entity_poly.entity_id
_entity_poly.type
_entity_poly.pdbx_seq_one_letter_code
_entity_poly.pdbx_strand_id
1 'polypeptide(L)'
;PARYFDTSTTEPISFFLSGLEELLAWKPDGNDDFNVSSVPLAKRQPPLHGQRPRTLVCHDMRGGYMEDRFIQGSATRNPYVFYHWRYIDVFVYFSHHTVTIPPVCWTNAAHRNGVPVLGEGRGAGARRAIRAATLALATLTLLLRVFFDACDGLFTNYNWKEEHLQRSRALAGPRHTDVYVGVDVFARGDVVGGGFDTNKSLRLIRQHGLSAAIFAPGWVYEHLGEENFLQNEDKFWGSLAEYLPTHSICTLPLATSFSLGMGTSRFLEGKVEEPGPWYDLSTQEIQPLYPEHEGRLSTSCYLQDAWSGGSSLRVQGTIPPGEERVAIRLFSLQMPAPPKLLLTLLHKLERPGPDEVTVALEITTQDSGTCHEGNVTSLP
;
A
#
# COMPACT_ATOMS: atom_id res chain seq x y z
N PRO A 1 -14.40 28.06 8.06
CA PRO A 1 -14.92 27.04 9.00
C PRO A 1 -15.42 25.77 8.30
N ALA A 2 -16.39 25.85 7.39
CA ALA A 2 -17.06 24.65 6.82
C ALA A 2 -16.17 23.71 5.97
N ARG A 3 -14.99 24.16 5.50
CA ARG A 3 -14.07 23.30 4.73
C ARG A 3 -13.18 22.40 5.60
N TYR A 4 -12.94 22.81 6.84
CA TYR A 4 -11.94 22.19 7.73
C TYR A 4 -12.57 21.25 8.74
N PHE A 5 -13.87 21.40 8.98
CA PHE A 5 -14.60 20.68 10.01
C PHE A 5 -15.85 20.05 9.42
N ASP A 6 -16.13 18.81 9.80
CA ASP A 6 -17.36 18.13 9.43
C ASP A 6 -18.57 18.89 10.01
N THR A 7 -19.60 19.09 9.19
CA THR A 7 -20.78 19.87 9.58
C THR A 7 -21.63 19.20 10.66
N SER A 8 -21.50 17.89 10.84
CA SER A 8 -22.26 17.10 11.80
C SER A 8 -21.49 16.83 13.09
N THR A 9 -20.21 16.47 12.99
CA THR A 9 -19.40 16.09 14.16
C THR A 9 -18.54 17.23 14.69
N THR A 10 -18.34 18.30 13.90
CA THR A 10 -17.40 19.41 14.17
C THR A 10 -15.92 18.99 14.25
N GLU A 11 -15.62 17.74 13.90
CA GLU A 11 -14.25 17.21 13.89
C GLU A 11 -13.47 17.72 12.69
N PRO A 12 -12.14 17.87 12.81
CA PRO A 12 -11.30 18.29 11.70
C PRO A 12 -11.25 17.21 10.61
N ILE A 13 -11.40 17.63 9.36
CA ILE A 13 -11.44 16.76 8.19
C ILE A 13 -10.42 17.15 7.13
N SER A 14 -9.99 16.16 6.36
CA SER A 14 -9.29 16.37 5.11
C SER A 14 -10.24 16.86 4.03
N PHE A 15 -9.71 17.69 3.13
CA PHE A 15 -10.49 18.38 2.11
C PHE A 15 -9.76 18.41 0.76
N PHE A 16 -10.52 18.74 -0.28
CA PHE A 16 -10.02 19.03 -1.62
C PHE A 16 -10.21 20.52 -1.95
N LEU A 17 -9.62 20.97 -3.06
CA LEU A 17 -9.88 22.29 -3.62
C LEU A 17 -10.72 22.14 -4.89
N SER A 18 -11.83 22.86 -4.96
CA SER A 18 -12.85 22.73 -6.00
C SER A 18 -12.37 23.21 -7.37
N GLY A 19 -11.38 24.11 -7.40
CA GLY A 19 -10.86 24.68 -8.64
C GLY A 19 -9.51 25.37 -8.49
N LEU A 20 -8.94 25.78 -9.62
CA LEU A 20 -7.64 26.44 -9.67
C LEU A 20 -7.65 27.83 -9.02
N GLU A 21 -8.77 28.55 -9.08
CA GLU A 21 -8.91 29.83 -8.37
C GLU A 21 -8.81 29.65 -6.87
N GLU A 22 -9.47 28.62 -6.33
CA GLU A 22 -9.38 28.28 -4.91
C GLU A 22 -7.95 27.86 -4.53
N LEU A 23 -7.29 27.07 -5.35
CA LEU A 23 -5.88 26.71 -5.16
C LEU A 23 -4.96 27.94 -5.15
N LEU A 24 -5.17 28.88 -6.07
CA LEU A 24 -4.37 30.12 -6.14
C LEU A 24 -4.63 31.06 -4.96
N ALA A 25 -5.86 31.03 -4.42
CA ALA A 25 -6.25 31.83 -3.26
C ALA A 25 -5.87 31.18 -1.92
N TRP A 26 -5.65 29.86 -1.90
CA TRP A 26 -5.36 29.12 -0.69
C TRP A 26 -4.07 29.60 -0.03
N LYS A 27 -4.14 29.83 1.28
CA LYS A 27 -3.01 30.13 2.15
C LYS A 27 -3.17 29.28 3.40
N PRO A 28 -2.09 28.62 3.87
CA PRO A 28 -2.17 27.81 5.07
C PRO A 28 -2.51 28.68 6.28
N ASP A 29 -3.43 28.19 7.11
CA ASP A 29 -3.71 28.72 8.45
C ASP A 29 -3.62 27.60 9.51
N GLY A 30 -3.87 27.93 10.79
CA GLY A 30 -3.73 26.97 11.88
C GLY A 30 -4.69 25.77 11.81
N ASN A 31 -5.76 25.82 11.00
CA ASN A 31 -6.63 24.66 10.79
C ASN A 31 -6.00 23.65 9.82
N ASP A 32 -5.05 24.08 8.99
CA ASP A 32 -4.33 23.19 8.07
C ASP A 32 -3.34 22.27 8.82
N ASP A 33 -2.93 22.63 10.05
CA ASP A 33 -1.98 21.84 10.86
C ASP A 33 -2.45 20.40 11.10
N PHE A 34 -3.77 20.17 11.21
CA PHE A 34 -4.33 18.82 11.33
C PHE A 34 -4.12 17.97 10.08
N ASN A 35 -4.00 18.60 8.91
CA ASN A 35 -3.82 17.92 7.62
C ASN A 35 -2.33 17.73 7.25
N VAL A 36 -1.41 18.16 8.10
CA VAL A 36 0.03 17.96 7.88
C VAL A 36 0.45 16.59 8.40
N SER A 37 1.11 15.81 7.56
CA SER A 37 1.62 14.50 7.95
C SER A 37 2.65 14.62 9.07
N SER A 38 2.45 13.83 10.13
CA SER A 38 3.36 13.71 11.27
C SER A 38 4.41 12.61 11.08
N VAL A 39 4.28 11.80 10.03
CA VAL A 39 5.17 10.68 9.73
C VAL A 39 6.10 11.03 8.57
N PRO A 40 7.42 11.10 8.77
CA PRO A 40 8.36 11.31 7.67
C PRO A 40 8.42 10.08 6.76
N LEU A 41 8.69 10.29 5.46
CA LEU A 41 8.84 9.22 4.48
C LEU A 41 10.01 8.28 4.88
N ALA A 42 9.68 7.04 5.23
CA ALA A 42 10.67 6.02 5.59
C ALA A 42 11.54 5.62 4.39
N LYS A 43 12.78 5.25 4.67
CA LYS A 43 13.71 4.74 3.63
C LYS A 43 13.35 3.31 3.25
N ARG A 44 13.55 2.99 1.97
CA ARG A 44 13.33 1.65 1.41
C ARG A 44 14.41 1.25 0.43
N GLN A 45 14.55 -0.06 0.26
CA GLN A 45 15.36 -0.71 -0.76
C GLN A 45 14.48 -1.68 -1.55
N PRO A 46 14.54 -1.70 -2.89
CA PRO A 46 15.28 -0.75 -3.74
C PRO A 46 14.72 0.68 -3.63
N PRO A 47 15.54 1.73 -3.84
CA PRO A 47 15.07 3.10 -3.83
C PRO A 47 14.20 3.39 -5.06
N LEU A 48 13.30 4.37 -4.96
CA LEU A 48 12.37 4.74 -6.04
C LEU A 48 13.08 5.10 -7.36
N HIS A 49 14.25 5.74 -7.28
CA HIS A 49 15.04 6.19 -8.43
C HIS A 49 15.85 5.05 -9.09
N GLY A 50 15.72 3.81 -8.62
CA GLY A 50 16.35 2.64 -9.25
C GLY A 50 15.81 2.39 -10.66
N GLN A 51 16.68 1.89 -11.55
CA GLN A 51 16.31 1.51 -12.91
C GLN A 51 15.65 0.12 -12.94
N ARG A 52 14.45 0.02 -12.37
CA ARG A 52 13.61 -1.18 -12.43
C ARG A 52 12.15 -0.83 -12.71
N PRO A 53 11.36 -1.78 -13.26
CA PRO A 53 9.92 -1.66 -13.27
C PRO A 53 9.36 -1.34 -11.87
N ARG A 54 8.37 -0.44 -11.83
CA ARG A 54 7.72 0.05 -10.61
C ARG A 54 6.22 -0.21 -10.63
N THR A 55 5.62 -0.19 -9.46
CA THR A 55 4.18 -0.30 -9.25
C THR A 55 3.63 0.99 -8.67
N LEU A 56 2.85 1.70 -9.47
CA LEU A 56 2.01 2.80 -8.99
C LEU A 56 0.63 2.24 -8.65
N VAL A 57 0.04 2.69 -7.54
CA VAL A 57 -1.38 2.50 -7.26
C VAL A 57 -2.07 3.83 -7.37
N CYS A 58 -3.13 3.87 -8.17
CA CYS A 58 -4.04 4.99 -8.25
C CYS A 58 -5.34 4.57 -7.55
N HIS A 59 -5.45 4.97 -6.29
CA HIS A 59 -6.53 4.61 -5.39
C HIS A 59 -7.77 5.43 -5.72
N ASP A 60 -8.68 4.82 -6.46
CA ASP A 60 -10.03 5.29 -6.72
C ASP A 60 -10.99 4.38 -5.94
N MET A 61 -11.72 4.97 -5.00
CA MET A 61 -12.63 4.27 -4.10
C MET A 61 -13.84 5.18 -3.81
N ARG A 62 -14.99 4.87 -4.43
CA ARG A 62 -16.27 5.59 -4.24
C ARG A 62 -16.18 7.13 -4.26
N GLY A 63 -15.29 7.70 -5.07
CA GLY A 63 -15.13 9.15 -5.18
C GLY A 63 -14.14 9.81 -4.22
N GLY A 64 -13.62 9.07 -3.22
CA GLY A 64 -12.72 9.57 -2.18
C GLY A 64 -13.43 10.30 -1.03
N TYR A 65 -12.64 10.71 -0.03
CA TYR A 65 -13.03 11.45 1.18
C TYR A 65 -14.27 10.87 1.89
N MET A 66 -14.25 9.55 2.11
CA MET A 66 -15.23 8.83 2.91
C MET A 66 -14.85 8.95 4.39
N GLU A 67 -14.74 7.83 5.10
CA GLU A 67 -14.29 7.76 6.49
C GLU A 67 -12.82 8.18 6.68
N ASP A 68 -12.03 8.06 5.61
CA ASP A 68 -10.64 8.51 5.57
C ASP A 68 -10.47 10.03 5.60
N ARG A 69 -11.57 10.80 5.45
CA ARG A 69 -11.53 12.25 5.66
C ARG A 69 -11.38 12.63 7.13
N PHE A 70 -11.82 11.79 8.07
CA PHE A 70 -11.75 12.10 9.50
C PHE A 70 -10.33 11.91 10.01
N ILE A 71 -9.65 13.02 10.29
CA ILE A 71 -8.22 13.05 10.59
C ILE A 71 -7.88 12.29 11.88
N GLN A 72 -8.82 12.29 12.82
CA GLN A 72 -8.69 11.65 14.14
C GLN A 72 -9.38 10.28 14.20
N GLY A 73 -9.75 9.75 13.03
CA GLY A 73 -10.49 8.51 12.89
C GLY A 73 -12.00 8.67 13.03
N SER A 74 -12.70 7.56 12.81
CA SER A 74 -14.17 7.48 12.88
C SER A 74 -14.64 6.14 13.43
N ALA A 75 -15.90 6.08 13.87
CA ALA A 75 -16.52 4.86 14.40
C ALA A 75 -17.09 3.96 13.27
N THR A 76 -16.23 3.49 12.37
CA THR A 76 -16.63 2.69 11.20
C THR A 76 -16.41 1.20 11.42
N ARG A 77 -17.44 0.39 11.13
CA ARG A 77 -17.38 -1.07 11.30
C ARG A 77 -16.54 -1.80 10.25
N ASN A 78 -16.77 -1.49 8.98
CA ASN A 78 -16.11 -2.14 7.86
C ASN A 78 -15.47 -1.09 6.95
N PRO A 79 -14.44 -0.34 7.39
CA PRO A 79 -13.79 0.63 6.52
C PRO A 79 -13.02 -0.05 5.38
N TYR A 80 -12.82 0.67 4.27
CA TYR A 80 -11.77 0.28 3.32
C TYR A 80 -10.41 0.53 3.96
N VAL A 81 -9.58 -0.51 4.06
CA VAL A 81 -8.23 -0.42 4.62
C VAL A 81 -7.24 -1.07 3.67
N PHE A 82 -6.24 -0.31 3.24
CA PHE A 82 -5.15 -0.82 2.41
C PHE A 82 -3.90 -1.06 3.26
N TYR A 83 -3.23 -2.20 3.05
CA TYR A 83 -2.07 -2.58 3.85
C TYR A 83 -0.98 -3.33 3.07
N HIS A 84 -1.10 -3.46 1.74
CA HIS A 84 -0.10 -4.13 0.90
C HIS A 84 0.99 -3.18 0.38
N TRP A 85 1.42 -2.23 1.22
CA TRP A 85 2.39 -1.18 0.88
C TRP A 85 3.75 -1.70 0.38
N ARG A 86 4.12 -2.93 0.77
CA ARG A 86 5.35 -3.63 0.32
C ARG A 86 5.48 -3.72 -1.18
N TYR A 87 4.36 -3.79 -1.91
CA TYR A 87 4.32 -3.91 -3.36
C TYR A 87 4.32 -2.56 -4.09
N ILE A 88 4.18 -1.45 -3.36
CA ILE A 88 3.87 -0.14 -3.95
C ILE A 88 5.10 0.75 -3.97
N ASP A 89 5.42 1.28 -5.14
CA ASP A 89 6.47 2.28 -5.32
C ASP A 89 5.96 3.70 -5.10
N VAL A 90 4.76 3.99 -5.63
CA VAL A 90 4.12 5.31 -5.58
C VAL A 90 2.62 5.10 -5.37
N PHE A 91 2.04 5.86 -4.46
CA PHE A 91 0.60 5.86 -4.23
C PHE A 91 0.01 7.19 -4.66
N VAL A 92 -1.07 7.15 -5.44
CA VAL A 92 -1.85 8.32 -5.85
C VAL A 92 -3.21 8.19 -5.19
N TYR A 93 -3.57 9.17 -4.37
CA TYR A 93 -4.93 9.30 -3.87
C TYR A 93 -5.76 10.00 -4.94
N PHE A 94 -6.65 9.24 -5.59
CA PHE A 94 -7.49 9.75 -6.65
C PHE A 94 -8.85 10.13 -6.09
N SER A 95 -9.35 11.26 -6.54
CA SER A 95 -10.72 11.68 -6.28
C SER A 95 -11.29 12.32 -7.53
N HIS A 96 -12.59 12.62 -7.54
CA HIS A 96 -13.22 13.23 -8.70
C HIS A 96 -13.19 14.77 -8.65
N HIS A 97 -12.41 15.34 -7.73
CA HIS A 97 -12.27 16.77 -7.56
C HIS A 97 -11.13 17.36 -8.41
N THR A 98 -11.20 18.67 -8.65
CA THR A 98 -10.23 19.36 -9.53
C THR A 98 -8.82 19.31 -8.97
N VAL A 99 -8.65 19.53 -7.67
CA VAL A 99 -7.37 19.43 -6.98
C VAL A 99 -7.57 18.60 -5.73
N THR A 100 -7.02 17.40 -5.77
CA THR A 100 -7.11 16.39 -4.71
C THR A 100 -5.88 16.51 -3.82
N ILE A 101 -6.12 16.70 -2.52
CA ILE A 101 -5.10 16.64 -1.47
C ILE A 101 -5.32 15.33 -0.71
N PRO A 102 -4.37 14.37 -0.75
CA PRO A 102 -4.53 13.09 -0.06
C PRO A 102 -4.86 13.32 1.42
N PRO A 103 -5.87 12.62 1.99
CA PRO A 103 -6.09 12.69 3.41
C PRO A 103 -4.83 12.31 4.19
N VAL A 104 -4.60 13.00 5.31
CA VAL A 104 -3.35 12.88 6.05
C VAL A 104 -3.10 11.45 6.56
N CYS A 105 -4.18 10.70 6.83
CA CYS A 105 -4.12 9.31 7.27
C CYS A 105 -3.47 8.38 6.23
N TRP A 106 -3.76 8.58 4.94
CA TRP A 106 -3.10 7.89 3.83
C TRP A 106 -1.63 8.25 3.74
N THR A 107 -1.31 9.54 3.88
CA THR A 107 0.08 10.02 3.86
C THR A 107 0.88 9.42 5.01
N ASN A 108 0.33 9.40 6.23
CA ASN A 108 0.97 8.82 7.41
C ASN A 108 1.23 7.31 7.24
N ALA A 109 0.22 6.54 6.80
CA ALA A 109 0.36 5.10 6.60
C ALA A 109 1.38 4.77 5.49
N ALA A 110 1.29 5.44 4.36
CA ALA A 110 2.21 5.26 3.24
C ALA A 110 3.65 5.65 3.62
N HIS A 111 3.85 6.80 4.26
CA HIS A 111 5.17 7.27 4.70
C HIS A 111 5.83 6.33 5.70
N ARG A 112 5.05 5.78 6.66
CA ARG A 112 5.53 4.74 7.58
C ARG A 112 6.07 3.53 6.82
N ASN A 113 5.40 3.18 5.72
CA ASN A 113 5.80 2.11 4.80
C ASN A 113 6.72 2.60 3.68
N GLY A 114 7.30 3.80 3.77
CA GLY A 114 8.25 4.38 2.81
C GLY A 114 7.72 4.66 1.40
N VAL A 115 6.39 4.70 1.24
CA VAL A 115 5.70 4.98 -0.02
C VAL A 115 5.37 6.48 -0.10
N PRO A 116 5.87 7.22 -1.11
CA PRO A 116 5.43 8.58 -1.34
C PRO A 116 3.97 8.60 -1.82
N VAL A 117 3.22 9.59 -1.33
CA VAL A 117 1.82 9.82 -1.68
C VAL A 117 1.69 11.07 -2.53
N LEU A 118 0.91 10.97 -3.60
CA LEU A 118 0.61 12.05 -4.52
C LEU A 118 -0.89 12.35 -4.50
N GLY A 119 -1.22 13.64 -4.56
CA GLY A 119 -2.54 14.10 -4.95
C GLY A 119 -2.70 14.17 -6.46
N GLU A 120 -3.93 14.39 -6.91
CA GLU A 120 -4.27 14.60 -8.32
C GLU A 120 -4.59 16.08 -8.58
N GLY A 121 -4.21 16.59 -9.75
CA GLY A 121 -4.71 17.87 -10.26
C GLY A 121 -5.25 17.70 -11.67
N ARG A 122 -6.49 18.10 -11.91
CA ARG A 122 -7.13 18.11 -13.23
C ARG A 122 -7.01 19.50 -13.87
N GLY A 123 -6.52 19.53 -15.12
CA GLY A 123 -6.40 20.74 -15.92
C GLY A 123 -4.96 21.09 -16.33
N ALA A 124 -4.80 21.96 -17.33
CA ALA A 124 -3.54 22.25 -18.01
C ALA A 124 -2.45 22.94 -17.14
N GLY A 125 -2.70 23.19 -15.85
CA GLY A 125 -1.89 24.04 -14.97
C GLY A 125 -1.12 23.35 -13.84
N ALA A 126 -1.32 22.06 -13.55
CA ALA A 126 -0.70 21.40 -12.41
C ALA A 126 0.77 21.03 -12.69
N ARG A 127 1.71 21.94 -12.36
CA ARG A 127 3.10 21.87 -12.81
C ARG A 127 4.16 21.45 -11.80
N ARG A 128 3.93 21.06 -10.53
CA ARG A 128 5.07 20.65 -9.66
C ARG A 128 4.68 19.74 -8.50
N ALA A 129 4.75 18.42 -8.72
CA ALA A 129 4.96 17.32 -7.77
C ALA A 129 4.72 16.06 -8.62
N ILE A 130 5.68 15.12 -8.69
CA ILE A 130 5.69 13.94 -9.59
C ILE A 130 4.65 14.04 -10.71
N ARG A 131 5.03 14.69 -11.82
CA ARG A 131 4.07 15.03 -12.89
C ARG A 131 3.67 13.78 -13.69
N ALA A 132 3.01 12.80 -13.08
CA ALA A 132 2.35 11.75 -13.84
C ALA A 132 1.22 12.42 -14.64
N ALA A 133 1.45 12.68 -15.92
CA ALA A 133 0.37 13.07 -16.82
C ALA A 133 -0.48 11.82 -17.04
N THR A 134 -1.64 11.75 -16.39
CA THR A 134 -2.69 10.78 -16.73
C THR A 134 -3.25 11.20 -18.07
N LEU A 135 -2.96 10.40 -19.10
CA LEU A 135 -3.36 10.72 -20.46
C LEU A 135 -4.45 9.77 -20.92
N ALA A 136 -5.41 10.30 -21.69
CA ALA A 136 -6.43 9.51 -22.39
C ALA A 136 -5.83 8.53 -23.43
N LEU A 137 -4.54 8.63 -23.71
CA LEU A 137 -3.83 7.80 -24.70
C LEU A 137 -3.21 6.57 -24.03
N ALA A 138 -3.45 5.42 -24.66
CA ALA A 138 -3.00 4.11 -24.19
C ALA A 138 -1.52 3.79 -24.51
N THR A 139 -0.78 4.72 -25.11
CA THR A 139 0.61 4.52 -25.53
C THR A 139 1.36 5.85 -25.51
N LEU A 140 2.66 5.82 -25.21
CA LEU A 140 3.53 6.95 -25.46
C LEU A 140 3.65 7.15 -26.97
N THR A 141 3.43 8.39 -27.42
CA THR A 141 3.58 8.80 -28.83
C THR A 141 4.59 9.94 -28.94
N LEU A 142 5.04 10.25 -30.15
CA LEU A 142 5.93 11.40 -30.39
C LEU A 142 5.32 12.73 -29.91
N LEU A 143 4.01 12.89 -30.03
CA LEU A 143 3.30 14.09 -29.55
C LEU A 143 3.38 14.22 -28.02
N LEU A 144 3.35 13.10 -27.30
CA LEU A 144 3.41 13.06 -25.85
C LEU A 144 4.83 13.15 -25.29
N ARG A 145 5.85 13.03 -26.15
CA ARG A 145 7.25 12.99 -25.73
C ARG A 145 7.66 14.25 -24.98
N VAL A 146 7.18 15.41 -25.41
CA VAL A 146 7.46 16.70 -24.74
C VAL A 146 6.96 16.74 -23.29
N PHE A 147 5.84 16.08 -22.99
CA PHE A 147 5.33 15.97 -21.63
C PHE A 147 6.13 14.95 -20.84
N PHE A 148 6.40 13.79 -21.43
CA PHE A 148 7.21 12.76 -20.78
C PHE A 148 8.61 13.24 -20.38
N ASP A 149 9.26 14.04 -21.24
CA ASP A 149 10.57 14.63 -20.94
C ASP A 149 10.49 15.73 -19.87
N ALA A 150 9.32 16.36 -19.70
CA ALA A 150 9.08 17.40 -18.71
C ALA A 150 8.54 16.87 -17.36
N CYS A 151 8.41 15.55 -17.23
CA CYS A 151 7.78 14.86 -16.11
C CYS A 151 8.67 13.73 -15.57
N ASP A 152 8.49 13.38 -14.30
CA ASP A 152 9.23 12.27 -13.67
C ASP A 152 8.76 10.89 -14.17
N GLY A 153 7.50 10.81 -14.61
CA GLY A 153 6.93 9.61 -15.23
C GLY A 153 5.65 9.90 -16.00
N LEU A 154 5.20 8.91 -16.77
CA LEU A 154 3.99 8.97 -17.58
C LEU A 154 3.02 7.88 -17.15
N PHE A 155 1.77 8.24 -16.86
CA PHE A 155 0.71 7.28 -16.61
C PHE A 155 -0.19 7.18 -17.84
N THR A 156 -0.11 6.07 -18.57
CA THR A 156 -0.92 5.85 -19.78
C THR A 156 -2.34 5.36 -19.44
N ASN A 157 -3.28 5.55 -20.36
CA ASN A 157 -4.59 4.89 -20.30
C ASN A 157 -4.44 3.35 -20.31
N TYR A 158 -5.47 2.65 -19.86
CA TYR A 158 -5.55 1.20 -19.69
C TYR A 158 -6.07 0.43 -20.92
N ASN A 159 -6.64 1.09 -21.93
CA ASN A 159 -7.09 0.46 -23.19
C ASN A 159 -5.93 0.24 -24.19
N TRP A 160 -4.86 -0.42 -23.76
CA TRP A 160 -3.69 -0.71 -24.59
C TRP A 160 -3.73 -2.13 -25.17
N LYS A 161 -2.91 -2.36 -26.20
CA LYS A 161 -2.62 -3.66 -26.82
C LYS A 161 -1.12 -3.90 -26.74
N GLU A 162 -0.66 -5.13 -26.94
CA GLU A 162 0.76 -5.47 -26.76
C GLU A 162 1.71 -4.63 -27.66
N GLU A 163 1.28 -4.33 -28.88
CA GLU A 163 2.00 -3.41 -29.79
C GLU A 163 2.22 -2.00 -29.20
N HIS A 164 1.31 -1.52 -28.34
CA HIS A 164 1.46 -0.25 -27.63
C HIS A 164 2.54 -0.31 -26.56
N LEU A 165 2.76 -1.47 -25.93
CA LEU A 165 3.83 -1.68 -24.96
C LEU A 165 5.20 -1.62 -25.65
N GLN A 166 5.33 -2.32 -26.78
CA GLN A 166 6.54 -2.33 -27.60
C GLN A 166 6.91 -0.91 -28.05
N ARG A 167 5.92 -0.15 -28.55
CA ARG A 167 6.09 1.23 -28.96
C ARG A 167 6.50 2.14 -27.81
N SER A 168 5.81 2.04 -26.67
CA SER A 168 6.12 2.85 -25.47
C SER A 168 7.55 2.59 -24.97
N ARG A 169 7.97 1.32 -24.90
CA ARG A 169 9.34 0.93 -24.53
C ARG A 169 10.37 1.54 -25.48
N ALA A 170 10.17 1.38 -26.79
CA ALA A 170 11.08 1.89 -27.80
C ALA A 170 11.23 3.42 -27.74
N LEU A 171 10.11 4.14 -27.59
CA LEU A 171 10.11 5.60 -27.52
C LEU A 171 10.68 6.13 -26.20
N ALA A 172 10.46 5.47 -25.09
CA ALA A 172 10.98 5.88 -23.79
C ALA A 172 12.49 5.61 -23.64
N GLY A 173 13.03 4.64 -24.38
CA GLY A 173 14.46 4.32 -24.37
C GLY A 173 14.95 4.00 -22.95
N PRO A 174 16.04 4.60 -22.46
CA PRO A 174 16.56 4.36 -21.10
C PRO A 174 15.57 4.69 -19.97
N ARG A 175 14.56 5.53 -20.23
CA ARG A 175 13.52 5.91 -19.26
C ARG A 175 12.29 4.99 -19.32
N HIS A 176 12.40 3.79 -19.88
CA HIS A 176 11.25 2.88 -20.03
C HIS A 176 10.54 2.55 -18.70
N THR A 177 11.27 2.54 -17.58
CA THR A 177 10.72 2.35 -16.24
C THR A 177 9.93 3.56 -15.72
N ASP A 178 10.03 4.71 -16.37
CA ASP A 178 9.26 5.92 -16.05
C ASP A 178 7.90 5.93 -16.77
N VAL A 179 7.62 4.92 -17.61
CA VAL A 179 6.29 4.71 -18.21
C VAL A 179 5.50 3.73 -17.37
N TYR A 180 4.46 4.23 -16.72
CA TYR A 180 3.48 3.49 -15.92
C TYR A 180 2.26 3.16 -16.79
N VAL A 181 2.20 1.92 -17.23
CA VAL A 181 1.11 1.45 -18.07
C VAL A 181 -0.13 1.19 -17.21
N GLY A 182 -1.24 1.85 -17.55
CA GLY A 182 -2.50 1.74 -16.80
C GLY A 182 -3.11 0.34 -16.84
N VAL A 183 -3.65 -0.09 -15.70
CA VAL A 183 -4.41 -1.34 -15.55
C VAL A 183 -5.67 -1.01 -14.77
N ASP A 184 -6.83 -1.02 -15.42
CA ASP A 184 -8.11 -0.77 -14.75
C ASP A 184 -8.65 -2.05 -14.12
N VAL A 185 -8.68 -2.09 -12.79
CA VAL A 185 -9.15 -3.26 -12.04
C VAL A 185 -10.66 -3.47 -12.23
N PHE A 186 -11.44 -2.43 -12.55
CA PHE A 186 -12.85 -2.60 -12.91
C PHE A 186 -13.08 -3.16 -14.32
N ALA A 187 -12.02 -3.33 -15.11
CA ALA A 187 -12.08 -3.81 -16.49
C ALA A 187 -13.01 -3.00 -17.42
N ARG A 188 -13.01 -1.66 -17.31
CA ARG A 188 -13.86 -0.81 -18.15
C ARG A 188 -13.30 -0.69 -19.56
N GLY A 189 -14.12 -1.04 -20.55
CA GLY A 189 -13.76 -0.97 -21.97
C GLY A 189 -12.99 -2.20 -22.45
N ASP A 190 -12.23 -2.04 -23.54
CA ASP A 190 -11.44 -3.11 -24.13
C ASP A 190 -10.06 -3.18 -23.47
N VAL A 191 -9.95 -4.00 -22.42
CA VAL A 191 -8.73 -4.19 -21.61
C VAL A 191 -8.29 -5.66 -21.62
N VAL A 192 -7.02 -5.91 -21.27
CA VAL A 192 -6.46 -7.28 -21.20
C VAL A 192 -7.05 -8.10 -20.05
N GLY A 193 -7.34 -7.46 -18.91
CA GLY A 193 -7.93 -8.10 -17.74
C GLY A 193 -8.08 -7.12 -16.58
N GLY A 194 -9.06 -7.37 -15.72
CA GLY A 194 -9.30 -6.68 -14.45
C GLY A 194 -9.86 -7.64 -13.41
N GLY A 195 -10.21 -7.16 -12.22
CA GLY A 195 -10.53 -7.99 -11.07
C GLY A 195 -9.41 -8.99 -10.79
N PHE A 196 -9.75 -10.25 -10.58
CA PHE A 196 -8.75 -11.32 -10.39
C PHE A 196 -7.92 -11.65 -11.64
N ASP A 197 -8.29 -11.14 -12.83
CA ASP A 197 -7.50 -11.28 -14.06
C ASP A 197 -6.49 -10.12 -14.27
N THR A 198 -6.36 -9.20 -13.29
CA THR A 198 -5.40 -8.09 -13.31
C THR A 198 -3.95 -8.57 -13.51
N ASN A 199 -3.62 -9.78 -13.03
CA ASN A 199 -2.32 -10.41 -13.23
C ASN A 199 -1.94 -10.58 -14.71
N LYS A 200 -2.90 -10.82 -15.61
CA LYS A 200 -2.67 -10.94 -17.06
C LYS A 200 -2.08 -9.66 -17.63
N SER A 201 -2.64 -8.51 -17.23
CA SER A 201 -2.17 -7.18 -17.60
C SER A 201 -0.76 -6.92 -17.06
N LEU A 202 -0.53 -7.19 -15.77
CA LEU A 202 0.78 -7.01 -15.14
C LEU A 202 1.86 -7.86 -15.80
N ARG A 203 1.56 -9.13 -16.10
CA ARG A 203 2.49 -10.04 -16.77
C ARG A 203 3.02 -9.47 -18.09
N LEU A 204 2.12 -9.02 -18.97
CA LEU A 204 2.52 -8.44 -20.27
C LEU A 204 3.35 -7.15 -20.09
N ILE A 205 2.92 -6.26 -19.19
CA ILE A 205 3.65 -5.01 -18.90
C ILE A 205 5.09 -5.33 -18.42
N ARG A 206 5.24 -6.29 -17.51
CA ARG A 206 6.54 -6.70 -16.95
C ARG A 206 7.42 -7.41 -17.97
N GLN A 207 6.86 -8.23 -18.87
CA GLN A 207 7.61 -8.84 -19.98
C GLN A 207 8.25 -7.79 -20.90
N HIS A 208 7.63 -6.62 -21.05
CA HIS A 208 8.20 -5.48 -21.76
C HIS A 208 9.07 -4.56 -20.89
N GLY A 209 9.35 -4.92 -19.63
CA GLY A 209 10.18 -4.15 -18.70
C GLY A 209 9.63 -2.75 -18.38
N LEU A 210 8.32 -2.55 -18.49
CA LEU A 210 7.66 -1.28 -18.20
C LEU A 210 7.11 -1.28 -16.76
N SER A 211 6.87 -0.09 -16.23
CA SER A 211 6.17 0.09 -14.96
C SER A 211 4.65 -0.06 -15.15
N ALA A 212 3.93 -0.34 -14.06
CA ALA A 212 2.48 -0.54 -14.09
C ALA A 212 1.81 0.45 -13.15
N ALA A 213 0.63 0.94 -13.53
CA ALA A 213 -0.25 1.72 -12.68
C ALA A 213 -1.56 0.96 -12.49
N ILE A 214 -1.76 0.38 -11.30
CA ILE A 214 -2.98 -0.31 -10.91
C ILE A 214 -4.01 0.76 -10.54
N PHE A 215 -5.04 0.90 -11.37
CA PHE A 215 -6.10 1.88 -11.21
C PHE A 215 -7.35 1.26 -10.59
N ALA A 216 -7.90 1.95 -9.60
CA ALA A 216 -9.15 1.59 -8.93
C ALA A 216 -9.15 0.18 -8.27
N PRO A 217 -8.12 -0.19 -7.46
CA PRO A 217 -8.17 -1.44 -6.70
C PRO A 217 -9.28 -1.45 -5.63
N GLY A 218 -9.94 -0.31 -5.37
CA GLY A 218 -11.20 -0.23 -4.61
C GLY A 218 -12.28 -1.21 -5.11
N TRP A 219 -12.15 -1.70 -6.34
CA TRP A 219 -12.91 -2.84 -6.88
C TRP A 219 -13.08 -4.00 -5.89
N VAL A 220 -12.04 -4.37 -5.13
CA VAL A 220 -12.13 -5.49 -4.16
C VAL A 220 -13.28 -5.24 -3.17
N TYR A 221 -13.35 -4.04 -2.62
CA TYR A 221 -14.40 -3.66 -1.68
C TYR A 221 -15.72 -3.39 -2.38
N GLU A 222 -15.70 -2.59 -3.46
CA GLU A 222 -16.92 -2.14 -4.13
C GLU A 222 -17.67 -3.27 -4.85
N HIS A 223 -16.94 -4.26 -5.37
CA HIS A 223 -17.51 -5.35 -6.15
C HIS A 223 -17.70 -6.64 -5.34
N LEU A 224 -16.76 -7.01 -4.47
CA LEU A 224 -16.86 -8.25 -3.68
C LEU A 224 -17.53 -8.04 -2.32
N GLY A 225 -17.67 -6.78 -1.89
CA GLY A 225 -18.35 -6.40 -0.66
C GLY A 225 -17.44 -6.34 0.57
N GLU A 226 -17.99 -5.75 1.62
CA GLU A 226 -17.26 -5.39 2.84
C GLU A 226 -17.10 -6.54 3.85
N GLU A 227 -18.01 -7.52 3.85
CA GLU A 227 -18.08 -8.58 4.88
C GLU A 227 -16.82 -9.47 4.93
N ASN A 228 -16.16 -9.69 3.79
CA ASN A 228 -14.95 -10.51 3.67
C ASN A 228 -13.80 -9.71 3.04
N PHE A 229 -13.79 -8.39 3.25
CA PHE A 229 -12.88 -7.50 2.56
C PHE A 229 -11.42 -7.89 2.78
N LEU A 230 -10.98 -8.15 4.01
CA LEU A 230 -9.57 -8.49 4.29
C LEU A 230 -9.12 -9.75 3.55
N GLN A 231 -9.94 -10.81 3.54
CA GLN A 231 -9.61 -12.05 2.82
C GLN A 231 -9.58 -11.83 1.31
N ASN A 232 -10.51 -11.03 0.78
CA ASN A 232 -10.56 -10.72 -0.64
C ASN A 232 -9.38 -9.82 -1.07
N GLU A 233 -8.97 -8.89 -0.21
CA GLU A 233 -7.81 -8.01 -0.40
C GLU A 233 -6.53 -8.84 -0.45
N ASP A 234 -6.30 -9.71 0.54
CA ASP A 234 -5.18 -10.66 0.56
C ASP A 234 -5.15 -11.53 -0.71
N LYS A 235 -6.31 -12.09 -1.10
CA LYS A 235 -6.42 -12.90 -2.32
C LYS A 235 -6.11 -12.11 -3.59
N PHE A 236 -6.61 -10.88 -3.69
CA PHE A 236 -6.38 -10.02 -4.85
C PHE A 236 -4.89 -9.70 -4.96
N TRP A 237 -4.27 -9.14 -3.92
CA TRP A 237 -2.85 -8.77 -3.97
C TRP A 237 -1.92 -9.98 -4.04
N GLY A 238 -2.26 -11.09 -3.39
CA GLY A 238 -1.56 -12.36 -3.51
C GLY A 238 -1.51 -12.87 -4.95
N SER A 239 -2.62 -12.75 -5.71
CA SER A 239 -2.66 -13.14 -7.12
C SER A 239 -1.77 -12.30 -8.05
N LEU A 240 -1.35 -11.11 -7.58
CA LEU A 240 -0.48 -10.19 -8.31
C LEU A 240 0.99 -10.29 -7.90
N ALA A 241 1.29 -10.92 -6.75
CA ALA A 241 2.58 -10.85 -6.07
C ALA A 241 3.78 -11.21 -6.97
N GLU A 242 3.64 -12.20 -7.85
CA GLU A 242 4.67 -12.61 -8.82
C GLU A 242 5.15 -11.45 -9.72
N TYR A 243 4.29 -10.46 -9.99
CA TYR A 243 4.56 -9.33 -10.89
C TYR A 243 4.84 -8.02 -10.15
N LEU A 244 4.84 -8.05 -8.82
CA LEU A 244 4.98 -6.89 -7.96
C LEU A 244 6.35 -6.89 -7.28
N PRO A 245 7.24 -5.93 -7.63
CA PRO A 245 8.49 -5.74 -6.91
C PRO A 245 8.23 -5.46 -5.43
N THR A 246 9.04 -6.04 -4.55
CA THR A 246 8.91 -5.86 -3.10
C THR A 246 10.01 -4.92 -2.58
N HIS A 247 9.69 -4.13 -1.55
CA HIS A 247 10.62 -3.22 -0.83
C HIS A 247 10.98 -3.60 0.62
N SER A 248 12.26 -3.73 0.92
CA SER A 248 12.76 -4.15 2.23
C SER A 248 12.74 -3.00 3.23
N ILE A 249 12.57 -3.34 4.50
CA ILE A 249 12.65 -2.37 5.61
C ILE A 249 14.11 -2.01 5.84
N CYS A 250 14.41 -0.73 6.01
CA CYS A 250 15.79 -0.24 6.05
C CYS A 250 16.14 0.51 7.35
N THR A 251 15.26 0.43 8.34
CA THR A 251 15.38 1.21 9.58
C THR A 251 15.00 0.38 10.79
N LEU A 252 15.72 0.62 11.89
CA LEU A 252 15.38 0.17 13.24
C LEU A 252 15.09 1.40 14.13
N PRO A 253 14.29 1.25 15.20
CA PRO A 253 13.59 0.02 15.61
C PRO A 253 12.42 -0.33 14.67
N LEU A 254 12.17 -1.63 14.51
CA LEU A 254 10.92 -2.14 13.95
C LEU A 254 10.06 -2.64 15.11
N ALA A 255 8.89 -2.05 15.30
CA ALA A 255 7.90 -2.45 16.30
C ALA A 255 6.53 -2.48 15.64
N THR A 256 5.77 -3.54 15.90
CA THR A 256 4.40 -3.71 15.39
C THR A 256 3.66 -4.70 16.28
N SER A 257 2.42 -4.35 16.62
CA SER A 257 1.38 -5.25 17.13
C SER A 257 0.50 -5.77 15.99
N PHE A 258 0.82 -5.41 14.74
CA PHE A 258 0.07 -5.73 13.53
C PHE A 258 -1.31 -5.05 13.47
N SER A 259 -1.42 -3.86 14.06
CA SER A 259 -2.64 -3.05 13.96
C SER A 259 -2.86 -2.55 12.53
N LEU A 260 -4.01 -2.84 11.93
CA LEU A 260 -4.38 -2.35 10.59
C LEU A 260 -4.80 -0.88 10.58
N GLY A 261 -4.88 -0.23 11.75
CA GLY A 261 -5.52 1.09 11.89
C GLY A 261 -7.05 1.00 11.88
N MET A 262 -7.59 -0.17 12.22
CA MET A 262 -9.01 -0.40 12.44
C MET A 262 -9.20 -1.56 13.41
N GLY A 263 -10.37 -1.66 14.04
CA GLY A 263 -10.73 -2.83 14.83
C GLY A 263 -12.19 -2.85 15.24
N THR A 264 -12.64 -3.97 15.82
CA THR A 264 -13.95 -4.07 16.49
C THR A 264 -13.90 -3.57 17.94
N SER A 265 -12.70 -3.31 18.45
CA SER A 265 -12.36 -2.68 19.73
C SER A 265 -10.92 -2.16 19.65
N ARG A 266 -10.54 -1.23 20.54
CA ARG A 266 -9.14 -0.87 20.78
C ARG A 266 -8.61 -1.65 21.98
N PHE A 267 -7.38 -2.14 21.84
CA PHE A 267 -6.69 -2.90 22.86
C PHE A 267 -5.47 -2.14 23.38
N LEU A 268 -5.20 -2.29 24.66
CA LEU A 268 -3.99 -1.83 25.33
C LEU A 268 -3.56 -2.90 26.34
N GLU A 269 -2.30 -3.34 26.24
CA GLU A 269 -1.73 -4.41 27.07
C GLU A 269 -2.59 -5.68 27.11
N GLY A 270 -3.17 -6.07 25.97
CA GLY A 270 -4.01 -7.26 25.83
C GLY A 270 -5.42 -7.13 26.41
N LYS A 271 -5.84 -5.94 26.82
CA LYS A 271 -7.18 -5.67 27.37
C LYS A 271 -7.94 -4.72 26.45
N VAL A 272 -9.26 -4.89 26.37
CA VAL A 272 -10.13 -3.94 25.68
C VAL A 272 -10.11 -2.61 26.45
N GLU A 273 -9.60 -1.57 25.80
CA GLU A 273 -9.56 -0.19 26.29
C GLU A 273 -10.81 0.57 25.83
N GLU A 274 -11.16 0.46 24.56
CA GLU A 274 -12.33 1.09 23.96
C GLU A 274 -13.15 0.04 23.19
N PRO A 275 -14.37 -0.31 23.65
CA PRO A 275 -15.22 -1.23 22.92
C PRO A 275 -15.91 -0.53 21.75
N GLY A 276 -16.04 -1.24 20.62
CA GLY A 276 -16.77 -0.76 19.45
C GLY A 276 -15.88 -0.55 18.22
N PRO A 277 -16.50 -0.46 17.04
CA PRO A 277 -15.78 -0.35 15.79
C PRO A 277 -15.09 1.00 15.67
N TRP A 278 -13.86 0.99 15.13
CA TRP A 278 -13.09 2.21 14.89
C TRP A 278 -12.20 2.06 13.66
N TYR A 279 -11.87 3.21 13.07
CA TYR A 279 -10.99 3.35 11.92
C TYR A 279 -10.11 4.59 12.09
N ASP A 280 -8.80 4.43 12.07
CA ASP A 280 -7.82 5.52 11.95
C ASP A 280 -6.56 4.96 11.25
N LEU A 281 -6.50 5.16 9.94
CA LEU A 281 -5.39 4.68 9.11
C LEU A 281 -4.04 5.31 9.51
N SER A 282 -4.00 6.49 10.17
CA SER A 282 -2.74 7.06 10.68
C SER A 282 -2.07 6.15 11.70
N THR A 283 -2.85 5.35 12.43
CA THR A 283 -2.39 4.39 13.45
C THR A 283 -2.03 3.03 12.89
N GLN A 284 -2.16 2.82 11.57
CA GLN A 284 -1.76 1.56 10.93
C GLN A 284 -0.26 1.31 11.14
N GLU A 285 0.06 0.11 11.59
CA GLU A 285 1.42 -0.35 11.83
C GLU A 285 1.93 -1.19 10.66
N ILE A 286 3.25 -1.45 10.66
CA ILE A 286 3.89 -2.26 9.62
C ILE A 286 3.33 -3.69 9.66
N GLN A 287 2.80 -4.15 8.51
CA GLN A 287 2.28 -5.51 8.32
C GLN A 287 3.37 -6.47 7.81
N PRO A 288 3.21 -7.80 7.96
CA PRO A 288 4.16 -8.78 7.45
C PRO A 288 4.42 -8.62 5.94
N LEU A 289 5.69 -8.76 5.54
CA LEU A 289 6.13 -8.63 4.15
C LEU A 289 5.92 -9.91 3.32
N TYR A 290 5.86 -11.06 3.99
CA TYR A 290 5.74 -12.37 3.36
C TYR A 290 4.55 -13.08 4.01
N PRO A 291 3.33 -12.85 3.51
CA PRO A 291 2.19 -13.61 3.99
C PRO A 291 2.31 -15.04 3.46
N GLU A 292 2.33 -16.02 4.37
CA GLU A 292 2.35 -17.43 4.02
C GLU A 292 0.93 -17.84 3.60
N HIS A 293 0.72 -18.08 2.31
CA HIS A 293 -0.61 -18.39 1.76
C HIS A 293 -0.77 -19.84 1.30
N GLU A 294 0.31 -20.56 1.02
CA GLU A 294 0.28 -21.89 0.39
C GLU A 294 1.25 -22.87 1.05
N GLY A 295 1.10 -23.02 2.38
CA GLY A 295 1.97 -23.88 3.17
C GLY A 295 1.27 -24.60 4.33
N ARG A 296 2.09 -25.13 5.25
CA ARG A 296 1.67 -25.81 6.49
C ARG A 296 1.08 -24.85 7.52
N LEU A 297 1.51 -23.59 7.47
CA LEU A 297 1.06 -22.48 8.29
C LEU A 297 0.47 -21.40 7.39
N SER A 298 -0.44 -20.61 7.93
CA SER A 298 -1.03 -19.45 7.29
C SER A 298 -1.07 -18.27 8.25
N THR A 299 -0.90 -17.07 7.69
CA THR A 299 -0.98 -15.82 8.45
C THR A 299 -2.20 -15.03 8.03
N SER A 300 -2.94 -14.48 9.00
CA SER A 300 -4.08 -13.60 8.74
C SER A 300 -4.22 -12.55 9.82
N CYS A 301 -4.80 -11.39 9.49
CA CYS A 301 -5.25 -10.43 10.49
C CYS A 301 -6.30 -11.05 11.44
N TYR A 302 -6.21 -10.75 12.73
CA TYR A 302 -7.15 -11.17 13.76
C TYR A 302 -7.66 -9.98 14.55
N LEU A 303 -8.97 -9.71 14.43
CA LEU A 303 -9.60 -8.51 14.97
C LEU A 303 -10.17 -8.72 16.38
N GLN A 304 -10.30 -9.96 16.84
CA GLN A 304 -10.98 -10.30 18.09
C GLN A 304 -10.08 -10.19 19.32
N ASP A 305 -8.75 -10.14 19.14
CA ASP A 305 -7.77 -10.03 20.22
C ASP A 305 -6.50 -9.36 19.72
N ALA A 306 -5.92 -8.48 20.52
CA ALA A 306 -4.68 -7.78 20.20
C ALA A 306 -3.95 -7.34 21.47
N TRP A 307 -2.62 -7.21 21.39
CA TRP A 307 -1.84 -6.60 22.47
C TRP A 307 -2.05 -5.09 22.52
N SER A 308 -1.98 -4.43 21.37
CA SER A 308 -2.21 -2.99 21.23
C SER A 308 -2.85 -2.69 19.86
N GLY A 309 -3.66 -1.65 19.79
CA GLY A 309 -4.35 -1.26 18.55
C GLY A 309 -5.62 -2.07 18.32
N GLY A 310 -5.90 -2.44 17.07
CA GLY A 310 -7.20 -3.04 16.69
C GLY A 310 -7.12 -4.47 16.17
N SER A 311 -5.92 -4.99 15.99
CA SER A 311 -5.68 -6.30 15.42
C SER A 311 -4.34 -6.87 15.82
N SER A 312 -4.24 -8.20 15.79
CA SER A 312 -2.98 -8.95 15.88
C SER A 312 -2.78 -9.83 14.65
N LEU A 313 -1.57 -10.40 14.52
CA LEU A 313 -1.29 -11.43 13.54
C LEU A 313 -1.66 -12.81 14.09
N ARG A 314 -2.64 -13.48 13.47
CA ARG A 314 -2.91 -14.89 13.73
C ARG A 314 -2.05 -15.75 12.81
N VAL A 315 -1.35 -16.69 13.43
CA VAL A 315 -0.65 -17.79 12.76
C VAL A 315 -1.41 -19.07 13.08
N GLN A 316 -1.84 -19.80 12.05
CA GLN A 316 -2.60 -21.05 12.23
C GLN A 316 -2.14 -22.09 11.21
N GLY A 317 -2.21 -23.37 11.57
CA GLY A 317 -1.88 -24.46 10.68
C GLY A 317 -1.55 -25.74 11.45
N THR A 318 -0.87 -26.68 10.80
CA THR A 318 -0.50 -27.96 11.38
C THR A 318 1.00 -28.18 11.32
N ILE A 319 1.57 -28.76 12.38
CA ILE A 319 2.95 -29.26 12.38
C ILE A 319 2.88 -30.72 11.88
N PRO A 320 3.49 -31.06 10.73
CA PRO A 320 3.42 -32.42 10.22
C PRO A 320 4.10 -33.44 11.14
N PRO A 321 3.66 -34.70 11.15
CA PRO A 321 4.33 -35.76 11.89
C PRO A 321 5.81 -35.89 11.48
N GLY A 322 6.71 -35.90 12.46
CA GLY A 322 8.15 -36.01 12.23
C GLY A 322 8.88 -34.68 11.99
N GLU A 323 8.17 -33.55 11.92
CA GLU A 323 8.77 -32.23 11.89
C GLU A 323 8.92 -31.68 13.32
N GLU A 324 10.15 -31.39 13.72
CA GLU A 324 10.44 -30.80 15.04
C GLU A 324 10.26 -29.27 15.04
N ARG A 325 10.23 -28.66 13.85
CA ARG A 325 10.22 -27.21 13.68
C ARG A 325 9.45 -26.78 12.44
N VAL A 326 8.69 -25.71 12.57
CA VAL A 326 8.11 -24.96 11.46
C VAL A 326 8.39 -23.48 11.65
N ALA A 327 8.65 -22.75 10.56
CA ALA A 327 8.95 -21.33 10.59
C ALA A 327 8.12 -20.59 9.54
N ILE A 328 7.82 -19.32 9.83
CA ILE A 328 7.24 -18.38 8.86
C ILE A 328 8.14 -17.16 8.80
N ARG A 329 8.33 -16.63 7.60
CA ARG A 329 9.05 -15.36 7.41
C ARG A 329 8.06 -14.21 7.57
N LEU A 330 8.34 -13.26 8.46
CA LEU A 330 7.50 -12.06 8.56
C LEU A 330 8.14 -10.85 7.89
N PHE A 331 9.43 -10.63 8.13
CA PHE A 331 10.12 -9.42 7.69
C PHE A 331 11.44 -9.75 6.98
N SER A 332 11.86 -8.84 6.11
CA SER A 332 13.21 -8.79 5.58
C SER A 332 13.72 -7.36 5.72
N LEU A 333 14.87 -7.23 6.39
CA LEU A 333 15.53 -5.96 6.64
C LEU A 333 16.80 -5.91 5.79
N GLN A 334 16.99 -4.81 5.08
CA GLN A 334 18.17 -4.58 4.25
C GLN A 334 18.95 -3.38 4.81
N MET A 335 19.72 -3.66 5.85
CA MET A 335 20.56 -2.69 6.53
C MET A 335 21.71 -3.40 7.26
N PRO A 336 22.83 -2.71 7.55
CA PRO A 336 23.86 -3.26 8.42
C PRO A 336 23.27 -3.69 9.77
N ALA A 337 23.55 -4.92 10.18
CA ALA A 337 23.15 -5.40 11.50
C ALA A 337 23.86 -4.58 12.58
N PRO A 338 23.12 -3.98 13.55
CA PRO A 338 23.76 -3.29 14.65
C PRO A 338 24.49 -4.28 15.56
N PRO A 339 25.50 -3.83 16.34
CA PRO A 339 26.30 -4.71 17.19
C PRO A 339 25.50 -5.39 18.31
N LYS A 340 24.32 -4.84 18.66
CA LYS A 340 23.39 -5.40 19.63
C LYS A 340 21.97 -5.24 19.12
N LEU A 341 21.18 -6.31 19.23
CA LEU A 341 19.76 -6.34 18.91
C LEU A 341 18.99 -6.81 20.14
N LEU A 342 17.90 -6.12 20.46
CA LEU A 342 16.89 -6.59 21.39
C LEU A 342 15.71 -7.10 20.58
N LEU A 343 15.30 -8.33 20.86
CA LEU A 343 14.16 -8.98 20.22
C LEU A 343 13.12 -9.29 21.27
N THR A 344 11.90 -8.85 21.02
CA THR A 344 10.77 -9.07 21.91
C THR A 344 9.64 -9.65 21.07
N LEU A 345 9.13 -10.79 21.50
CA LEU A 345 7.90 -11.38 20.98
C LEU A 345 6.89 -11.46 22.11
N LEU A 346 5.71 -10.93 21.85
CA LEU A 346 4.53 -11.16 22.66
C LEU A 346 3.60 -12.02 21.83
N HIS A 347 3.21 -13.17 22.38
CA HIS A 347 2.33 -14.11 21.70
C HIS A 347 1.33 -14.71 22.68
N LYS A 348 0.24 -15.23 22.14
CA LYS A 348 -0.79 -15.97 22.86
C LYS A 348 -1.07 -17.27 22.12
N LEU A 349 -1.11 -18.39 22.84
CA LEU A 349 -1.42 -19.70 22.27
C LEU A 349 -2.89 -20.03 22.55
N GLU A 350 -3.62 -20.43 21.50
CA GLU A 350 -5.03 -20.81 21.60
C GLU A 350 -5.15 -22.26 22.09
N ARG A 351 -5.27 -22.44 23.42
CA ARG A 351 -5.32 -23.70 24.20
C ARG A 351 -4.18 -24.69 23.88
N PRO A 352 -3.35 -25.08 24.87
CA PRO A 352 -2.40 -26.16 24.66
C PRO A 352 -3.17 -27.45 24.32
N GLY A 353 -2.91 -28.01 23.15
CA GLY A 353 -3.17 -29.42 22.92
C GLY A 353 -2.29 -30.29 23.84
N PRO A 354 -2.37 -31.62 23.75
CA PRO A 354 -1.48 -32.50 24.51
C PRO A 354 0.02 -32.30 24.21
N ASP A 355 0.34 -31.67 23.07
CA ASP A 355 1.72 -31.40 22.63
C ASP A 355 2.18 -29.99 23.04
N GLU A 356 3.33 -29.91 23.71
CA GLU A 356 3.94 -28.67 24.17
C GLU A 356 4.58 -27.92 22.98
N VAL A 357 3.92 -26.87 22.47
CA VAL A 357 4.45 -26.02 21.40
C VAL A 357 5.15 -24.80 21.98
N THR A 358 6.42 -24.62 21.62
CA THR A 358 7.19 -23.40 21.95
C THR A 358 7.26 -22.47 20.75
N VAL A 359 7.06 -21.17 20.97
CA VAL A 359 7.20 -20.13 19.94
C VAL A 359 8.45 -19.30 20.23
N ALA A 360 9.27 -19.06 19.21
CA ALA A 360 10.48 -18.25 19.31
C ALA A 360 10.66 -17.35 18.09
N LEU A 361 11.35 -16.22 18.27
CA LEU A 361 11.83 -15.40 17.16
C LEU A 361 13.15 -15.96 16.63
N GLU A 362 13.26 -16.02 15.32
CA GLU A 362 14.49 -16.35 14.61
C GLU A 362 14.99 -15.13 13.85
N ILE A 363 16.31 -14.92 13.90
CA ILE A 363 17.00 -13.99 13.01
C ILE A 363 18.06 -14.74 12.22
N THR A 364 18.01 -14.55 10.91
CA THR A 364 19.09 -14.92 10.01
C THR A 364 19.77 -13.64 9.54
N THR A 365 21.09 -13.58 9.67
CA THR A 365 21.90 -12.49 9.10
C THR A 365 22.73 -13.04 7.94
N GLN A 366 23.06 -12.19 6.98
CA GLN A 366 23.90 -12.55 5.83
C GLN A 366 25.03 -11.53 5.67
N ASP A 367 26.13 -11.94 5.04
CA ASP A 367 27.21 -11.04 4.68
C ASP A 367 26.71 -9.97 3.70
N SER A 368 27.15 -8.72 3.92
CA SER A 368 26.72 -7.57 3.12
C SER A 368 26.99 -7.73 1.61
N GLY A 369 28.04 -8.48 1.23
CA GLY A 369 28.41 -8.75 -0.16
C GLY A 369 27.49 -9.74 -0.89
N THR A 370 26.64 -10.49 -0.18
CA THR A 370 25.71 -11.49 -0.75
C THR A 370 24.24 -11.10 -0.62
N CYS A 371 23.96 -10.00 0.06
CA CYS A 371 22.62 -9.51 0.39
C CYS A 371 21.99 -8.79 -0.82
N HIS A 372 21.56 -9.56 -1.82
CA HIS A 372 20.82 -9.06 -2.99
C HIS A 372 19.31 -9.31 -2.84
N GLU A 373 18.48 -8.45 -3.44
CA GLU A 373 17.01 -8.49 -3.35
C GLU A 373 16.39 -9.83 -3.79
N GLY A 374 17.06 -10.56 -4.69
CA GLY A 374 16.62 -11.88 -5.16
C GLY A 374 17.13 -13.08 -4.36
N ASN A 375 18.04 -12.87 -3.40
CA ASN A 375 18.63 -13.94 -2.58
C ASN A 375 17.86 -14.12 -1.27
N VAL A 376 16.54 -14.27 -1.40
CA VAL A 376 15.69 -14.70 -0.28
C VAL A 376 16.08 -16.14 0.03
N THR A 377 16.86 -16.37 1.09
CA THR A 377 17.19 -17.73 1.56
C THR A 377 15.92 -18.54 1.76
N SER A 378 15.93 -19.84 1.46
CA SER A 378 14.85 -20.73 1.89
C SER A 378 14.71 -20.68 3.42
N LEU A 379 13.49 -20.83 3.92
CA LEU A 379 13.29 -21.10 5.35
C LEU A 379 13.99 -22.43 5.71
N PRO A 380 14.52 -22.57 6.94
CA PRO A 380 15.12 -23.83 7.41
C PRO A 380 14.18 -25.01 7.32
#